data_AF-A0A7W3ZMW6-F1
#
_entry.id   AF-A0A7W3ZMW6-F1
#
_cell.length_a   1.000
_cell.length_b   1.000
_cell.length_c   1.000
_cell.angle_alpha   90.00
_cell.angle_beta   90.00
_cell.angle_gamma   90.00
#
_symmetry.space_group_name_H-M   'P 1'
#
loop_
_entity.id
_entity.type
_entity.pdbx_description
1 polymer ?
#
loop_
_entity_poly.entity_id
_entity_poly.type
_entity_poly.pdbx_seq_one_letter_code
_entity_poly.pdbx_strand_id
1 'polypeptide(L)'
;PAPGDRPAAGGRSAAGGRSARRLLPATPLGAVVGRELRQWWRDPWRSLELQCAVWTVVFIGLIGVVSGLPVLLPFAGAVLGLFTGLVACNLLGQDGTALWLTVVGAGPGTVRDDVRGRQIALLLMFAPAAVALTVVMTVASGEHWTWPVVATLLPALLGAGIGMAVLLSVVAGTPGVDPKYRVGPNDAGDVSYQLWISIYGTLLAALPAVLLAAALVPGRYAGTLGAVAWLAVPVGVVNGVLAAWLLGRVAHRRLAARLPETFVRLRYGRAIAAEQQPEGDGWLDRMERGAIEGNQERRPVGS
;
A
#
# COMPACT_ATOMS: atom_id res chain seq x y z
N PRO A 1 43.12 5.15 51.79
CA PRO A 1 41.75 5.61 51.49
C PRO A 1 41.26 4.96 50.18
N ALA A 2 40.23 4.10 50.30
CA ALA A 2 39.73 3.20 49.27
C ALA A 2 39.03 3.91 48.09
N PRO A 3 38.96 3.30 46.89
CA PRO A 3 38.10 3.76 45.82
C PRO A 3 36.63 3.47 46.18
N GLY A 4 35.81 4.53 46.20
CA GLY A 4 34.43 4.49 46.64
C GLY A 4 33.51 3.76 45.66
N ASP A 5 32.71 2.87 46.23
CA ASP A 5 31.60 2.13 45.64
C ASP A 5 30.60 3.05 44.92
N ARG A 6 30.38 2.81 43.62
CA ARG A 6 29.20 3.32 42.92
C ARG A 6 28.06 2.32 43.13
N PRO A 7 26.90 2.73 43.68
CA PRO A 7 25.78 1.81 43.78
C PRO A 7 25.28 1.45 42.38
N ALA A 8 25.23 0.17 42.08
CA ALA A 8 24.59 -0.38 40.90
C ALA A 8 23.11 0.01 40.93
N ALA A 9 22.72 0.97 40.09
CA ALA A 9 21.32 1.31 39.90
C ALA A 9 20.63 0.12 39.22
N GLY A 10 19.91 -0.65 40.04
CA GLY A 10 19.17 -1.83 39.63
C GLY A 10 18.27 -1.54 38.43
N GLY A 11 18.46 -2.32 37.39
CA GLY A 11 17.55 -2.39 36.24
C GLY A 11 16.18 -2.77 36.74
N ARG A 12 15.29 -1.77 36.84
CA ARG A 12 13.86 -2.01 36.96
C ARG A 12 13.39 -2.58 35.63
N SER A 13 13.42 -3.91 35.54
CA SER A 13 12.71 -4.67 34.53
C SER A 13 11.26 -4.22 34.55
N ALA A 14 10.85 -3.42 33.56
CA ALA A 14 9.46 -3.12 33.27
C ALA A 14 8.78 -4.37 32.69
N ALA A 15 8.77 -5.44 33.49
CA ALA A 15 8.07 -6.69 33.26
C ALA A 15 6.77 -6.64 34.06
N GLY A 16 5.85 -5.77 33.63
CA GLY A 16 4.55 -5.64 34.28
C GLY A 16 3.72 -4.58 33.57
N GLY A 17 2.82 -5.01 32.65
CA GLY A 17 1.82 -4.09 32.09
C GLY A 17 1.36 -4.30 30.65
N ARG A 18 1.76 -5.37 29.94
CA ARG A 18 1.37 -5.56 28.52
C ARG A 18 0.55 -6.83 28.22
N SER A 19 -0.03 -7.45 29.25
CA SER A 19 -0.86 -8.66 29.10
C SER A 19 -2.34 -8.38 28.77
N ALA A 20 -2.76 -7.11 28.70
CA ALA A 20 -4.12 -6.77 28.31
C ALA A 20 -4.22 -6.66 26.77
N ARG A 21 -4.72 -7.73 26.14
CA ARG A 21 -5.25 -7.81 24.76
C ARG A 21 -4.25 -7.52 23.63
N ARG A 22 -3.29 -8.43 23.40
CA ARG A 22 -2.64 -8.49 22.08
C ARG A 22 -3.65 -9.02 21.06
N LEU A 23 -4.27 -8.12 20.29
CA LEU A 23 -5.12 -8.46 19.15
C LEU A 23 -4.33 -9.12 17.99
N LEU A 24 -3.01 -8.99 18.00
CA LEU A 24 -2.12 -9.54 16.98
C LEU A 24 -1.19 -10.62 17.56
N PRO A 25 -0.84 -11.65 16.77
CA PRO A 25 0.09 -12.70 17.20
C PRO A 25 1.44 -12.13 17.69
N ALA A 26 2.04 -12.79 18.67
CA ALA A 26 3.38 -12.46 19.17
C ALA A 26 4.49 -12.98 18.25
N THR A 27 4.38 -12.68 16.94
CA THR A 27 5.36 -13.04 15.91
C THR A 27 6.02 -11.78 15.33
N PRO A 28 7.18 -11.88 14.66
CA PRO A 28 7.79 -10.75 13.97
C PRO A 28 6.83 -10.07 12.99
N LEU A 29 6.10 -10.86 12.20
CA LEU A 29 5.04 -10.38 11.31
C LEU A 29 3.95 -9.59 12.07
N GLY A 30 3.44 -10.12 13.17
CA GLY A 30 2.42 -9.44 13.98
C GLY A 30 2.93 -8.13 14.59
N ALA A 31 4.23 -8.05 14.91
CA ALA A 31 4.86 -6.82 15.37
C ALA A 31 4.90 -5.74 14.27
N VAL A 32 5.24 -6.11 13.03
CA VAL A 32 5.21 -5.20 11.86
C VAL A 32 3.79 -4.72 11.61
N VAL A 33 2.79 -5.62 11.53
CA VAL A 33 1.39 -5.25 11.33
C VAL A 33 0.92 -4.25 12.39
N GLY A 34 1.20 -4.54 13.66
CA GLY A 34 0.79 -3.67 14.75
C GLY A 34 1.50 -2.31 14.73
N ARG A 35 2.76 -2.26 14.29
CA ARG A 35 3.50 -1.02 14.10
C ARG A 35 2.85 -0.19 12.99
N GLU A 36 2.63 -0.77 11.82
CA GLU A 36 2.04 -0.07 10.68
C GLU A 36 0.67 0.51 11.02
N LEU A 37 -0.24 -0.29 11.59
CA LEU A 37 -1.57 0.20 11.97
C LEU A 37 -1.50 1.40 12.93
N ARG A 38 -0.59 1.36 13.93
CA ARG A 38 -0.39 2.51 14.83
C ARG A 38 0.22 3.70 14.13
N GLN A 39 1.15 3.47 13.20
CA GLN A 39 1.81 4.54 12.47
C GLN A 39 0.82 5.28 11.57
N TRP A 40 -0.01 4.56 10.83
CA TRP A 40 -1.06 5.17 10.01
C TRP A 40 -2.08 5.97 10.82
N TRP A 41 -2.42 5.50 12.02
CA TRP A 41 -3.34 6.22 12.92
C TRP A 41 -2.70 7.46 13.56
N ARG A 42 -1.41 7.39 13.91
CA ARG A 42 -0.71 8.46 14.62
C ARG A 42 -0.10 9.51 13.69
N ASP A 43 0.18 9.15 12.44
CA ASP A 43 0.69 10.06 11.42
C ASP A 43 -0.50 10.74 10.71
N PRO A 44 -0.73 12.05 10.95
CA PRO A 44 -1.84 12.78 10.34
C PRO A 44 -1.78 12.75 8.81
N TRP A 45 -0.58 12.67 8.23
CA TRP A 45 -0.39 12.63 6.78
C TRP A 45 -0.97 11.36 6.17
N ARG A 46 -0.59 10.19 6.72
CA ARG A 46 -1.11 8.88 6.29
C ARG A 46 -2.62 8.75 6.51
N SER A 47 -3.11 9.32 7.61
CA SER A 47 -4.55 9.39 7.88
C SER A 47 -5.28 10.28 6.86
N LEU A 48 -4.71 11.43 6.48
CA LEU A 48 -5.26 12.32 5.46
C LEU A 48 -5.28 11.62 4.10
N GLU A 49 -4.19 10.98 3.70
CA GLU A 49 -4.07 10.18 2.48
C GLU A 49 -5.18 9.13 2.35
N LEU A 50 -5.44 8.37 3.41
CA LEU A 50 -6.55 7.40 3.46
C LEU A 50 -7.92 8.08 3.32
N GLN A 51 -8.16 9.16 4.07
CA GLN A 51 -9.43 9.89 4.04
C GLN A 51 -9.69 10.52 2.67
N CYS A 52 -8.67 11.14 2.06
CA CYS A 52 -8.73 11.69 0.72
C CYS A 52 -9.12 10.62 -0.29
N ALA A 53 -8.51 9.43 -0.25
CA ALA A 53 -8.88 8.35 -1.15
C ALA A 53 -10.35 7.92 -1.00
N VAL A 54 -10.83 7.76 0.23
CA VAL A 54 -12.24 7.41 0.50
C VAL A 54 -13.17 8.51 -0.04
N TRP A 55 -12.91 9.77 0.29
CA TRP A 55 -13.75 10.89 -0.13
C TRP A 55 -13.72 11.11 -1.65
N THR A 56 -12.56 11.00 -2.29
CA THR A 56 -12.44 11.11 -3.75
C THR A 56 -13.34 10.08 -4.43
N VAL A 57 -13.33 8.83 -3.97
CA VAL A 57 -14.18 7.78 -4.54
C VAL A 57 -15.67 8.05 -4.29
N VAL A 58 -16.03 8.50 -3.09
CA VAL A 58 -17.41 8.90 -2.76
C VAL A 58 -17.88 10.03 -3.68
N PHE A 59 -17.06 11.06 -3.89
CA PHE A 59 -17.39 12.18 -4.76
C PHE A 59 -17.47 11.79 -6.23
N ILE A 60 -16.59 10.91 -6.72
CA ILE A 60 -16.70 10.36 -8.08
C ILE A 60 -18.04 9.64 -8.26
N GLY A 61 -18.45 8.85 -7.26
CA GLY A 61 -19.78 8.21 -7.25
C GLY A 61 -20.91 9.24 -7.27
N LEU A 62 -20.87 10.24 -6.39
CA LEU A 62 -21.90 11.28 -6.30
C LEU A 62 -22.03 12.09 -7.59
N ILE A 63 -20.91 12.47 -8.21
CA ILE A 63 -20.88 13.11 -9.52
C ILE A 63 -21.54 12.20 -10.55
N GLY A 64 -21.27 10.89 -10.51
CA GLY A 64 -21.97 9.90 -11.34
C GLY A 64 -23.49 9.95 -11.19
N VAL A 65 -24.03 10.06 -9.96
CA VAL A 65 -25.49 10.23 -9.75
C VAL A 65 -25.99 11.50 -10.41
N VAL A 66 -25.32 12.63 -10.15
CA VAL A 66 -25.73 13.94 -10.68
C VAL A 66 -25.66 13.96 -12.20
N SER A 67 -24.73 13.23 -12.80
CA SER A 67 -24.60 13.04 -14.25
C SER A 67 -25.56 12.00 -14.85
N GLY A 68 -26.48 11.42 -14.07
CA GLY A 68 -27.44 10.43 -14.55
C GLY A 68 -26.84 9.04 -14.81
N LEU A 69 -25.69 8.73 -14.19
CA LEU A 69 -24.96 7.47 -14.28
C LEU A 69 -24.89 6.76 -12.92
N PRO A 70 -26.03 6.38 -12.30
CA PRO A 70 -26.04 5.69 -11.00
C PRO A 70 -25.32 4.33 -11.04
N VAL A 71 -25.14 3.76 -12.24
CA VAL A 71 -24.39 2.52 -12.48
C VAL A 71 -22.93 2.59 -12.04
N LEU A 72 -22.35 3.78 -11.83
CA LEU A 72 -20.97 3.94 -11.38
C LEU A 72 -20.80 3.71 -9.87
N LEU A 73 -21.87 3.89 -9.08
CA LEU A 73 -21.82 3.81 -7.62
C LEU A 73 -21.33 2.45 -7.10
N PRO A 74 -21.85 1.30 -7.57
CA PRO A 74 -21.41 -0.02 -7.12
C PRO A 74 -19.88 -0.23 -7.19
N PHE A 75 -19.22 0.41 -8.15
CA PHE A 75 -17.78 0.27 -8.39
C PHE A 75 -16.91 1.09 -7.43
N ALA A 76 -17.49 1.90 -6.55
CA ALA A 76 -16.77 2.76 -5.62
C ALA A 76 -15.72 1.97 -4.80
N GLY A 77 -16.09 0.88 -4.13
CA GLY A 77 -15.12 0.10 -3.36
C GLY A 77 -14.04 -0.59 -4.20
N ALA A 78 -14.34 -0.95 -5.45
CA ALA A 78 -13.35 -1.47 -6.41
C ALA A 78 -12.33 -0.38 -6.81
N VAL A 79 -12.80 0.86 -7.04
CA VAL A 79 -11.92 2.02 -7.28
C VAL A 79 -11.10 2.35 -6.03
N LEU A 80 -11.65 2.21 -4.82
CA LEU A 80 -10.87 2.36 -3.58
C LEU A 80 -9.76 1.29 -3.47
N GLY A 81 -10.02 0.07 -3.92
CA GLY A 81 -9.00 -0.98 -4.05
C GLY A 81 -7.85 -0.58 -4.98
N LEU A 82 -8.17 0.01 -6.14
CA LEU A 82 -7.17 0.61 -7.04
C LEU A 82 -6.39 1.73 -6.34
N PHE A 83 -7.08 2.65 -5.67
CA PHE A 83 -6.47 3.78 -4.95
C PHE A 83 -5.56 3.38 -3.80
N THR A 84 -5.76 2.18 -3.22
CA THR A 84 -4.85 1.64 -2.19
C THR A 84 -3.41 1.58 -2.71
N GLY A 85 -3.23 1.21 -3.99
CA GLY A 85 -1.93 1.21 -4.64
C GLY A 85 -1.34 2.61 -4.82
N LEU A 86 -2.17 3.61 -5.10
CA LEU A 86 -1.74 4.99 -5.36
C LEU A 86 -1.28 5.65 -4.06
N VAL A 87 -2.09 5.50 -3.01
CA VAL A 87 -1.83 6.11 -1.71
C VAL A 87 -0.59 5.51 -1.06
N ALA A 88 -0.42 4.19 -1.16
CA ALA A 88 0.67 3.47 -0.51
C ALA A 88 1.86 3.17 -1.44
N CYS A 89 2.04 3.91 -2.54
CA CYS A 89 3.14 3.63 -3.48
C CYS A 89 4.53 4.05 -2.99
N ASN A 90 4.63 4.78 -1.87
CA ASN A 90 5.90 5.28 -1.32
C ASN A 90 6.07 5.03 0.19
N LEU A 91 5.65 3.88 0.71
CA LEU A 91 5.71 3.55 2.15
C LEU A 91 7.11 3.68 2.73
N LEU A 92 8.12 3.15 2.02
CA LEU A 92 9.51 3.20 2.48
C LEU A 92 10.07 4.62 2.41
N GLY A 93 9.69 5.39 1.39
CA GLY A 93 10.05 6.81 1.30
C GLY A 93 9.49 7.66 2.44
N GLN A 94 8.26 7.35 2.87
CA GLN A 94 7.65 7.98 4.05
C GLN A 94 8.32 7.56 5.36
N ASP A 95 8.91 6.36 5.45
CA ASP A 95 9.62 5.90 6.64
C ASP A 95 11.06 6.45 6.73
N GLY A 96 11.68 6.76 5.59
CA GLY A 96 12.99 7.40 5.50
C GLY A 96 14.07 6.68 6.30
N THR A 97 14.65 7.38 7.29
CA THR A 97 15.76 6.86 8.11
C THR A 97 15.38 5.72 9.04
N ALA A 98 14.08 5.48 9.28
CA ALA A 98 13.61 4.38 10.13
C ALA A 98 13.95 2.98 9.54
N LEU A 99 14.23 2.91 8.24
CA LEU A 99 14.69 1.68 7.58
C LEU A 99 16.05 1.18 8.11
N TRP A 100 16.84 2.05 8.77
CA TRP A 100 18.10 1.66 9.44
C TRP A 100 17.92 0.50 10.43
N LEU A 101 16.80 0.47 11.15
CA LEU A 101 16.53 -0.60 12.12
C LEU A 101 16.39 -1.96 11.42
N THR A 102 15.85 -1.99 10.21
CA THR A 102 15.75 -3.19 9.38
C THR A 102 17.12 -3.59 8.82
N VAL A 103 17.99 -2.61 8.52
CA VAL A 103 19.37 -2.85 8.07
C VAL A 103 20.20 -3.49 9.19
N VAL A 104 20.20 -2.89 10.39
CA VAL A 104 21.01 -3.37 11.53
C VAL A 104 20.44 -4.66 12.15
N GLY A 105 19.12 -4.79 12.17
CA GLY A 105 18.42 -5.98 12.66
C GLY A 105 18.16 -7.03 11.58
N ALA A 106 18.86 -6.96 10.44
CA ALA A 106 18.63 -7.87 9.32
C ALA A 106 18.96 -9.31 9.71
N GLY A 107 17.96 -10.19 9.66
CA GLY A 107 18.09 -11.62 9.84
C GLY A 107 17.32 -12.39 8.76
N PRO A 108 17.40 -13.72 8.75
CA PRO A 108 16.65 -14.55 7.82
C PRO A 108 15.14 -14.27 7.96
N GLY A 109 14.52 -13.77 6.89
CA GLY A 109 13.08 -13.52 6.85
C GLY A 109 12.62 -12.14 7.33
N THR A 110 13.48 -11.31 7.94
CA THR A 110 13.08 -9.97 8.44
C THR A 110 12.45 -9.11 7.34
N VAL A 111 13.07 -9.07 6.16
CA VAL A 111 12.56 -8.29 5.00
C VAL A 111 11.24 -8.84 4.47
N ARG A 112 11.07 -10.18 4.50
CA ARG A 112 9.82 -10.81 4.11
C ARG A 112 8.70 -10.45 5.08
N ASP A 113 8.96 -10.50 6.38
CA ASP A 113 7.98 -10.17 7.40
C ASP A 113 7.63 -8.68 7.40
N ASP A 114 8.58 -7.80 7.09
CA ASP A 114 8.33 -6.37 6.89
C ASP A 114 7.35 -6.13 5.73
N VAL A 115 7.68 -6.63 4.53
CA VAL A 115 6.84 -6.45 3.33
C VAL A 115 5.46 -7.09 3.53
N ARG A 116 5.39 -8.33 4.03
CA ARG A 116 4.10 -9.01 4.27
C ARG A 116 3.29 -8.33 5.37
N GLY A 117 3.94 -7.83 6.42
CA GLY A 117 3.28 -7.12 7.50
C GLY A 117 2.63 -5.82 7.00
N ARG A 118 3.31 -5.08 6.13
CA ARG A 118 2.75 -3.89 5.45
C ARG A 118 1.56 -4.23 4.57
N GLN A 119 1.64 -5.30 3.78
CA GLN A 119 0.51 -5.73 2.95
C GLN A 119 -0.72 -6.08 3.80
N ILE A 120 -0.53 -6.79 4.91
CA ILE A 120 -1.62 -7.14 5.83
C ILE A 120 -2.18 -5.88 6.50
N ALA A 121 -1.33 -4.94 6.93
CA ALA A 121 -1.79 -3.67 7.52
C ALA A 121 -2.64 -2.85 6.53
N LEU A 122 -2.19 -2.71 5.29
CA LEU A 122 -2.96 -2.06 4.22
C LEU A 122 -4.30 -2.78 3.98
N LEU A 123 -4.30 -4.11 3.93
CA LEU A 123 -5.52 -4.89 3.78
C LEU A 123 -6.50 -4.60 4.93
N LEU A 124 -6.04 -4.63 6.18
CA LEU A 124 -6.88 -4.37 7.35
C LEU A 124 -7.45 -2.95 7.39
N MET A 125 -6.75 -1.99 6.79
CA MET A 125 -7.21 -0.59 6.73
C MET A 125 -8.18 -0.32 5.58
N PHE A 126 -7.83 -0.77 4.38
CA PHE A 126 -8.59 -0.45 3.16
C PHE A 126 -9.74 -1.43 2.90
N ALA A 127 -9.61 -2.72 3.24
CA ALA A 127 -10.63 -3.71 2.94
C ALA A 127 -11.99 -3.40 3.61
N PRO A 128 -12.06 -3.04 4.91
CA PRO A 128 -13.36 -2.75 5.54
C PRO A 128 -14.05 -1.55 4.90
N ALA A 129 -13.29 -0.48 4.62
CA ALA A 129 -13.82 0.71 3.96
C ALA A 129 -14.28 0.40 2.52
N ALA A 130 -13.50 -0.36 1.75
CA ALA A 130 -13.84 -0.75 0.39
C ALA A 130 -15.10 -1.64 0.34
N VAL A 131 -15.20 -2.64 1.23
CA VAL A 131 -16.37 -3.52 1.31
C VAL A 131 -17.61 -2.74 1.72
N ALA A 132 -17.51 -1.91 2.78
CA ALA A 132 -18.63 -1.08 3.22
C ALA A 132 -19.10 -0.14 2.11
N LEU A 133 -18.16 0.51 1.41
CA LEU A 133 -18.45 1.43 0.32
C LEU A 133 -19.12 0.71 -0.85
N THR A 134 -18.61 -0.46 -1.27
CA THR A 134 -19.25 -1.27 -2.32
C THR A 134 -20.68 -1.67 -1.92
N VAL A 135 -20.89 -2.15 -0.69
CA VAL A 135 -22.22 -2.57 -0.24
C VAL A 135 -23.20 -1.39 -0.21
N VAL A 136 -22.82 -0.29 0.46
CA VAL A 136 -23.67 0.90 0.59
C VAL A 136 -24.00 1.49 -0.78
N MET A 137 -23.01 1.65 -1.65
CA MET A 137 -23.20 2.27 -2.95
C MET A 137 -23.97 1.37 -3.93
N THR A 138 -23.83 0.04 -3.82
CA THR A 138 -24.63 -0.92 -4.62
C THR A 138 -26.08 -0.93 -4.19
N VAL A 139 -26.35 -0.86 -2.88
CA VAL A 139 -27.72 -0.76 -2.37
C VAL A 139 -28.35 0.58 -2.72
N ALA A 140 -27.61 1.67 -2.53
CA ALA A 140 -28.10 3.03 -2.80
C ALA A 140 -28.38 3.29 -4.29
N SER A 141 -27.65 2.65 -5.21
CA SER A 141 -27.89 2.81 -6.64
C SER A 141 -29.08 2.02 -7.17
N GLY A 142 -29.55 1.00 -6.43
CA GLY A 142 -30.55 0.03 -6.90
C GLY A 142 -30.05 -0.92 -8.00
N GLU A 143 -28.78 -0.84 -8.39
CA GLU A 143 -28.19 -1.61 -9.50
C GLU A 143 -27.74 -3.00 -9.06
N HIS A 144 -28.68 -3.80 -8.54
CA HIS A 144 -28.38 -5.11 -7.91
C HIS A 144 -27.79 -6.16 -8.86
N TRP A 145 -27.94 -6.00 -10.17
CA TRP A 145 -27.27 -6.89 -11.13
C TRP A 145 -25.74 -6.81 -11.04
N THR A 146 -25.19 -5.73 -10.46
CA THR A 146 -23.75 -5.52 -10.33
C THR A 146 -23.09 -6.37 -9.25
N TRP A 147 -23.85 -7.01 -8.35
CA TRP A 147 -23.28 -7.77 -7.22
C TRP A 147 -22.16 -8.75 -7.61
N PRO A 148 -22.32 -9.63 -8.63
CA PRO A 148 -21.25 -10.54 -9.02
C PRO A 148 -20.04 -9.81 -9.63
N VAL A 149 -20.29 -8.69 -10.34
CA VAL A 149 -19.25 -7.87 -10.97
C VAL A 149 -18.37 -7.21 -9.91
N VAL A 150 -18.98 -6.53 -8.94
CA VAL A 150 -18.25 -5.82 -7.88
C VAL A 150 -17.59 -6.79 -6.90
N ALA A 151 -18.24 -7.93 -6.61
CA ALA A 151 -17.65 -9.00 -5.80
C ALA A 151 -16.43 -9.66 -6.47
N THR A 152 -16.36 -9.63 -7.80
CA THR A 152 -15.19 -10.07 -8.58
C THR A 152 -14.08 -9.01 -8.57
N LEU A 153 -14.42 -7.75 -8.85
CA LEU A 153 -13.47 -6.66 -9.01
C LEU A 153 -12.80 -6.23 -7.69
N LEU A 154 -13.58 -6.16 -6.61
CA LEU A 154 -13.12 -5.64 -5.33
C LEU A 154 -11.88 -6.41 -4.79
N PRO A 155 -11.90 -7.74 -4.63
CA PRO A 155 -10.71 -8.46 -4.14
C PRO A 155 -9.55 -8.41 -5.14
N ALA A 156 -9.83 -8.39 -6.45
CA ALA A 156 -8.81 -8.33 -7.49
C ALA A 156 -8.02 -7.01 -7.45
N LEU A 157 -8.73 -5.89 -7.48
CA LEU A 157 -8.12 -4.55 -7.47
C LEU A 157 -7.47 -4.22 -6.13
N LEU A 158 -8.10 -4.63 -5.02
CA LEU A 158 -7.51 -4.43 -3.69
C LEU A 158 -6.22 -5.24 -3.54
N GLY A 159 -6.21 -6.52 -3.91
CA GLY A 159 -5.01 -7.35 -3.86
C GLY A 159 -3.89 -6.86 -4.79
N ALA A 160 -4.24 -6.51 -6.02
CA ALA A 160 -3.31 -5.92 -6.98
C ALA A 160 -2.74 -4.58 -6.50
N GLY A 161 -3.59 -3.69 -5.96
CA GLY A 161 -3.19 -2.39 -5.44
C GLY A 161 -2.24 -2.51 -4.25
N ILE A 162 -2.55 -3.40 -3.29
CA ILE A 162 -1.66 -3.69 -2.14
C ILE A 162 -0.33 -4.29 -2.60
N GLY A 163 -0.35 -5.19 -3.59
CA GLY A 163 0.86 -5.74 -4.20
C GLY A 163 1.70 -4.65 -4.87
N MET A 164 1.05 -3.75 -5.59
CA MET A 164 1.71 -2.69 -6.32
C MET A 164 2.31 -1.62 -5.39
N ALA A 165 1.58 -1.24 -4.34
CA ALA A 165 2.03 -0.34 -3.28
C ALA A 165 3.41 -0.74 -2.73
N VAL A 166 3.57 -1.99 -2.30
CA VAL A 166 4.83 -2.45 -1.72
C VAL A 166 5.94 -2.61 -2.75
N LEU A 167 5.62 -2.98 -4.00
CA LEU A 167 6.63 -3.10 -5.04
C LEU A 167 7.19 -1.73 -5.45
N LEU A 168 6.32 -0.72 -5.66
CA LEU A 168 6.75 0.64 -5.98
C LEU A 168 7.51 1.28 -4.83
N SER A 169 7.10 1.03 -3.58
CA SER A 169 7.81 1.52 -2.41
C SER A 169 9.28 1.06 -2.38
N VAL A 170 9.57 -0.13 -2.92
CA VAL A 170 10.94 -0.68 -3.03
C VAL A 170 11.64 -0.15 -4.27
N VAL A 171 11.02 -0.29 -5.44
CA VAL A 171 11.70 -0.05 -6.72
C VAL A 171 11.82 1.44 -7.02
N ALA A 172 10.73 2.16 -6.84
CA ALA A 172 10.58 3.55 -7.23
C ALA A 172 10.56 4.51 -6.02
N GLY A 173 10.72 4.01 -4.79
CA GLY A 173 10.54 4.80 -3.57
C GLY A 173 11.39 6.08 -3.54
N THR A 174 10.72 7.21 -3.39
CA THR A 174 11.32 8.55 -3.39
C THR A 174 11.48 9.04 -1.95
N PRO A 175 12.64 9.64 -1.60
CA PRO A 175 12.86 10.18 -0.27
C PRO A 175 11.87 11.31 -0.01
N GLY A 176 11.09 11.19 1.05
CA GLY A 176 10.28 12.28 1.60
C GLY A 176 10.99 13.00 2.74
N VAL A 177 10.36 14.03 3.29
CA VAL A 177 10.83 14.64 4.54
C VAL A 177 10.71 13.61 5.67
N ASP A 178 11.80 13.46 6.44
CA ASP A 178 11.84 12.56 7.59
C ASP A 178 10.67 12.90 8.53
N PRO A 179 9.89 11.91 9.01
CA PRO A 179 8.72 12.14 9.86
C PRO A 179 8.93 13.11 11.02
N LYS A 180 10.13 13.18 11.61
CA LYS A 180 10.44 14.11 12.73
C LYS A 180 10.55 15.58 12.32
N TYR A 181 10.71 15.87 11.03
CA TYR A 181 10.88 17.22 10.49
C TYR A 181 9.68 17.68 9.65
N ARG A 182 8.59 16.90 9.58
CA ARG A 182 7.38 17.29 8.84
C ARG A 182 6.64 18.40 9.58
N VAL A 183 6.40 19.50 8.89
CA VAL A 183 5.69 20.68 9.40
C VAL A 183 4.34 20.82 8.71
N GLY A 184 4.26 20.43 7.43
CA GLY A 184 3.04 20.57 6.63
C GLY A 184 2.67 19.33 5.82
N PRO A 185 1.44 19.32 5.26
CA PRO A 185 0.99 18.23 4.40
C PRO A 185 1.84 18.13 3.11
N ASN A 186 2.44 19.22 2.63
CA ASN A 186 3.17 19.19 1.37
C ASN A 186 4.61 18.65 1.47
N ASP A 187 5.03 18.14 2.63
CA ASP A 187 6.38 17.63 2.92
C ASP A 187 6.60 16.19 2.42
N ALA A 188 5.82 15.76 1.42
CA ALA A 188 5.95 14.46 0.79
C ALA A 188 7.01 14.47 -0.33
N GLY A 189 7.63 13.32 -0.57
CA GLY A 189 8.48 13.14 -1.75
C GLY A 189 7.66 13.24 -3.04
N ASP A 190 8.32 13.55 -4.17
CA ASP A 190 7.64 13.54 -5.47
C ASP A 190 7.27 12.09 -5.83
N VAL A 191 5.97 11.82 -5.92
CA VAL A 191 5.41 10.51 -6.24
C VAL A 191 4.74 10.49 -7.62
N SER A 192 4.86 11.56 -8.42
CA SER A 192 4.12 11.75 -9.67
C SER A 192 4.30 10.57 -10.64
N TYR A 193 5.54 10.08 -10.77
CA TYR A 193 5.85 8.91 -11.61
C TYR A 193 5.27 7.60 -11.05
N GLN A 194 5.30 7.42 -9.73
CA GLN A 194 4.78 6.23 -9.05
C GLN A 194 3.26 6.14 -9.17
N LEU A 195 2.55 7.28 -9.12
CA LEU A 195 1.09 7.32 -9.23
C LEU A 195 0.60 6.67 -10.54
N TRP A 196 1.18 7.06 -11.68
CA TRP A 196 0.80 6.52 -12.98
C TRP A 196 1.12 5.03 -13.10
N ILE A 197 2.32 4.62 -12.69
CA ILE A 197 2.68 3.19 -12.69
C ILE A 197 1.76 2.41 -11.76
N SER A 198 1.37 2.99 -10.63
CA SER A 198 0.47 2.31 -9.70
C SER A 198 -0.90 2.06 -10.31
N ILE A 199 -1.46 3.05 -11.00
CA ILE A 199 -2.74 2.91 -11.71
C ILE A 199 -2.63 1.80 -12.75
N TYR A 200 -1.71 1.92 -13.71
CA TYR A 200 -1.62 0.99 -14.83
C TYR A 200 -1.15 -0.40 -14.40
N GLY A 201 -0.20 -0.47 -13.47
CA GLY A 201 0.31 -1.73 -12.91
C GLY A 201 -0.75 -2.48 -12.13
N THR A 202 -1.58 -1.78 -11.34
CA THR A 202 -2.71 -2.39 -10.63
C THR A 202 -3.77 -2.92 -11.60
N LEU A 203 -4.13 -2.13 -12.62
CA LEU A 203 -5.08 -2.56 -13.65
C LEU A 203 -4.56 -3.77 -14.43
N LEU A 204 -3.28 -3.77 -14.78
CA LEU A 204 -2.63 -4.88 -15.49
C LEU A 204 -2.58 -6.15 -14.62
N ALA A 205 -2.24 -6.01 -13.34
CA ALA A 205 -2.22 -7.15 -12.41
C ALA A 205 -3.64 -7.67 -12.11
N ALA A 206 -4.66 -6.81 -12.14
CA ALA A 206 -6.06 -7.19 -11.99
C ALA A 206 -6.73 -7.62 -13.31
N LEU A 207 -6.02 -7.58 -14.44
CA LEU A 207 -6.58 -7.70 -15.79
C LEU A 207 -7.47 -8.93 -15.99
N PRO A 208 -7.11 -10.15 -15.54
CA PRO A 208 -7.99 -11.32 -15.70
C PRO A 208 -9.38 -11.13 -15.10
N ALA A 209 -9.44 -10.55 -13.90
CA ALA A 209 -10.71 -10.26 -13.21
C ALA A 209 -11.46 -9.10 -13.85
N VAL A 210 -10.74 -8.07 -14.32
CA VAL A 210 -11.33 -6.92 -15.02
C VAL A 210 -12.00 -7.35 -16.33
N LEU A 211 -11.32 -8.17 -17.14
CA LEU A 211 -11.87 -8.70 -18.39
C LEU A 211 -13.07 -9.60 -18.14
N LEU A 212 -13.00 -10.46 -17.12
CA LEU A 212 -14.12 -11.33 -16.76
C LEU A 212 -15.33 -10.53 -16.27
N ALA A 213 -15.11 -9.54 -15.40
CA ALA A 213 -16.15 -8.63 -14.93
C ALA A 213 -16.79 -7.82 -16.09
N ALA A 214 -15.98 -7.36 -17.04
CA ALA A 214 -16.46 -6.68 -18.24
C ALA A 214 -17.31 -7.59 -19.12
N ALA A 215 -16.93 -8.88 -19.26
CA ALA A 215 -17.69 -9.86 -20.02
C ALA A 215 -19.07 -10.19 -19.41
N LEU A 216 -19.32 -9.88 -18.14
CA LEU A 216 -20.63 -10.04 -17.50
C LEU A 216 -21.60 -8.90 -17.85
N VAL A 217 -21.11 -7.72 -18.26
CA VAL A 217 -21.94 -6.54 -18.53
C VAL A 217 -22.98 -6.79 -19.63
N PRO A 218 -22.67 -7.42 -20.78
CA PRO A 218 -23.67 -7.76 -21.80
C PRO A 218 -24.79 -8.66 -21.28
N GLY A 219 -24.49 -9.52 -20.30
CA GLY A 219 -25.47 -10.41 -19.68
C GLY A 219 -26.63 -9.67 -19.00
N ARG A 220 -26.41 -8.41 -18.59
CA ARG A 220 -27.47 -7.51 -18.08
C ARG A 220 -28.58 -7.34 -19.10
N TYR A 221 -28.22 -7.03 -20.35
CA TYR A 221 -29.17 -6.73 -21.42
C TYR A 221 -29.79 -8.00 -22.01
N ALA A 222 -29.07 -9.12 -21.95
CA ALA A 222 -29.55 -10.42 -22.43
C ALA A 222 -30.43 -11.18 -21.40
N GLY A 223 -30.53 -10.69 -20.15
CA GLY A 223 -31.25 -11.39 -19.09
C GLY A 223 -30.59 -12.72 -18.65
N THR A 224 -29.31 -12.91 -18.99
CA THR A 224 -28.56 -14.15 -18.74
C THR A 224 -27.72 -14.10 -17.46
N LEU A 225 -27.81 -13.01 -16.70
CA LEU A 225 -27.21 -12.90 -15.36
C LEU A 225 -27.93 -13.83 -14.38
N GLY A 226 -27.55 -15.11 -14.41
CA GLY A 226 -27.95 -16.13 -13.45
C GLY A 226 -26.86 -16.43 -12.43
N ALA A 227 -27.01 -17.56 -11.74
CA ALA A 227 -26.04 -18.05 -10.77
C ALA A 227 -24.62 -18.20 -11.35
N VAL A 228 -24.49 -18.40 -12.66
CA VAL A 228 -23.20 -18.55 -13.37
C VAL A 228 -22.31 -17.31 -13.22
N ALA A 229 -22.88 -16.10 -13.12
CA ALA A 229 -22.09 -14.87 -12.93
C ALA A 229 -21.25 -14.88 -11.64
N TRP A 230 -21.69 -15.62 -10.62
CA TRP A 230 -20.96 -15.77 -9.36
C TRP A 230 -19.69 -16.62 -9.47
N LEU A 231 -19.54 -17.41 -10.55
CA LEU A 231 -18.29 -18.13 -10.83
C LEU A 231 -17.11 -17.19 -11.11
N ALA A 232 -17.38 -15.94 -11.46
CA ALA A 232 -16.34 -14.92 -11.60
C ALA A 232 -15.71 -14.51 -10.26
N VAL A 233 -16.45 -14.60 -9.16
CA VAL A 233 -16.00 -14.14 -7.84
C VAL A 233 -14.76 -14.91 -7.36
N PRO A 234 -14.72 -16.26 -7.38
CA PRO A 234 -13.51 -17.02 -7.09
C PRO A 234 -12.31 -16.60 -7.96
N VAL A 235 -12.53 -16.31 -9.25
CA VAL A 235 -11.46 -15.85 -10.15
C VAL A 235 -10.92 -14.48 -9.69
N GLY A 236 -11.80 -13.56 -9.30
CA GLY A 236 -11.43 -12.27 -8.73
C GLY A 236 -10.59 -12.40 -7.45
N VAL A 237 -11.02 -13.27 -6.53
CA VAL A 237 -10.30 -13.55 -5.27
C VAL A 237 -8.93 -14.16 -5.55
N VAL A 238 -8.86 -15.20 -6.38
CA VAL A 238 -7.60 -15.86 -6.76
C VAL A 238 -6.66 -14.86 -7.43
N ASN A 239 -7.16 -14.06 -8.37
CA ASN A 239 -6.37 -13.05 -9.05
C ASN A 239 -5.78 -12.02 -8.07
N GLY A 240 -6.61 -11.47 -7.16
CA GLY A 240 -6.16 -10.51 -6.15
C GLY A 240 -5.12 -11.09 -5.20
N VAL A 241 -5.34 -12.32 -4.70
CA VAL A 241 -4.39 -13.01 -3.82
C VAL A 241 -3.07 -13.30 -4.55
N LEU A 242 -3.13 -13.78 -5.79
CA LEU A 242 -1.94 -14.04 -6.58
C LEU A 242 -1.17 -12.77 -6.91
N ALA A 243 -1.85 -11.68 -7.28
CA ALA A 243 -1.22 -10.39 -7.53
C ALA A 243 -0.52 -9.85 -6.27
N ALA A 244 -1.19 -9.82 -5.12
CA ALA A 244 -0.61 -9.44 -3.84
C ALA A 244 0.58 -10.34 -3.47
N TRP A 245 0.46 -11.65 -3.71
CA TRP A 245 1.50 -12.61 -3.39
C TRP A 245 2.73 -12.46 -4.27
N LEU A 246 2.57 -12.39 -5.60
CA LEU A 246 3.63 -12.27 -6.60
C LEU A 246 4.37 -10.94 -6.48
N LEU A 247 3.65 -9.83 -6.46
CA LEU A 247 4.25 -8.50 -6.36
C LEU A 247 4.97 -8.32 -5.01
N GLY A 248 4.34 -8.78 -3.92
CA GLY A 248 5.01 -8.83 -2.61
C GLY A 248 6.20 -9.79 -2.58
N ARG A 249 6.20 -10.86 -3.39
CA ARG A 249 7.34 -11.78 -3.54
C ARG A 249 8.51 -11.11 -4.23
N VAL A 250 8.24 -10.39 -5.32
CA VAL A 250 9.24 -9.59 -6.03
C VAL A 250 9.79 -8.49 -5.11
N ALA A 251 8.91 -7.77 -4.41
CA ALA A 251 9.28 -6.66 -3.52
C ALA A 251 10.25 -7.09 -2.41
N HIS A 252 9.93 -8.14 -1.62
CA HIS A 252 10.83 -8.53 -0.53
C HIS A 252 12.14 -9.16 -1.02
N ARG A 253 12.14 -9.86 -2.16
CA ARG A 253 13.37 -10.39 -2.75
C ARG A 253 14.28 -9.27 -3.24
N ARG A 254 13.71 -8.28 -3.91
CA ARG A 254 14.44 -7.10 -4.40
C ARG A 254 14.98 -6.27 -3.23
N LEU A 255 14.15 -6.02 -2.22
CA LEU A 255 14.55 -5.30 -1.02
C LEU A 255 15.65 -6.05 -0.26
N ALA A 256 15.55 -7.37 -0.10
CA ALA A 256 16.58 -8.14 0.59
C ALA A 256 17.92 -8.13 -0.14
N ALA A 257 17.91 -8.10 -1.48
CA ALA A 257 19.11 -8.03 -2.30
C ALA A 257 19.74 -6.63 -2.34
N ARG A 258 18.98 -5.57 -2.02
CA ARG A 258 19.40 -4.16 -2.16
C ARG A 258 19.08 -3.31 -0.94
N LEU A 259 19.08 -3.92 0.25
CA LEU A 259 18.61 -3.27 1.47
C LEU A 259 19.51 -2.06 1.85
N PRO A 260 20.86 -2.19 1.85
CA PRO A 260 21.74 -1.06 2.12
C PRO A 260 21.60 0.08 1.10
N GLU A 261 21.51 -0.24 -0.18
CA GLU A 261 21.39 0.72 -1.28
C GLU A 261 20.06 1.47 -1.19
N THR A 262 18.96 0.75 -0.92
CA THR A 262 17.64 1.35 -0.71
C THR A 262 17.67 2.31 0.49
N PHE A 263 18.35 1.94 1.58
CA PHE A 263 18.51 2.82 2.74
C PHE A 263 19.33 4.06 2.42
N VAL A 264 20.45 3.93 1.72
CA VAL A 264 21.30 5.07 1.32
C VAL A 264 20.50 6.02 0.43
N ARG A 265 19.78 5.50 -0.57
CA ARG A 265 18.90 6.29 -1.45
C ARG A 265 17.87 7.09 -0.67
N LEU A 266 17.19 6.46 0.28
CA LEU A 266 16.14 7.10 1.08
C LEU A 266 16.69 8.10 2.11
N ARG A 267 17.93 7.91 2.58
CA ARG A 267 18.56 8.78 3.57
C ARG A 267 19.21 10.01 2.95
N TYR A 268 19.90 9.84 1.82
CA TYR A 268 20.79 10.86 1.27
C TYR A 268 20.29 11.52 -0.02
N GLY A 269 19.20 11.03 -0.60
CA GLY A 269 18.61 11.66 -1.79
C GLY A 269 19.25 11.26 -3.12
N ARG A 270 18.80 11.94 -4.17
CA ARG A 270 19.10 11.74 -5.60
C ARG A 270 20.59 11.85 -5.91
N ALA A 271 21.33 12.73 -5.22
CA ALA A 271 22.74 12.97 -5.50
C ALA A 271 23.60 11.71 -5.34
N ILE A 272 23.38 10.94 -4.27
CA ILE A 272 24.09 9.66 -4.06
C ILE A 272 23.42 8.51 -4.83
N ALA A 273 22.09 8.56 -5.02
CA ALA A 273 21.37 7.56 -5.80
C ALA A 273 21.75 7.55 -7.29
N ALA A 274 22.08 8.72 -7.85
CA ALA A 274 22.54 8.86 -9.24
C ALA A 274 23.94 8.27 -9.45
N GLU A 275 24.81 8.36 -8.44
CA GLU A 275 26.13 7.70 -8.46
C GLU A 275 26.05 6.17 -8.32
N GLN A 276 24.97 5.67 -7.70
CA GLN A 276 24.71 4.23 -7.49
C GLN A 276 23.81 3.60 -8.57
N GLN A 277 23.70 4.23 -9.75
CA GLN A 277 22.80 3.76 -10.81
C GLN A 277 23.07 2.28 -11.17
N PRO A 278 22.02 1.44 -11.23
CA PRO A 278 22.19 0.05 -11.63
C PRO A 278 22.64 -0.06 -13.09
N GLU A 279 23.79 -0.70 -13.33
CA GLU A 279 24.29 -1.10 -14.66
C GLU A 279 23.41 -2.16 -15.35
N GLY A 280 22.42 -2.72 -14.65
CA GLY A 280 21.51 -3.74 -15.15
C GLY A 280 20.49 -3.21 -16.16
N ASP A 281 20.12 -4.05 -17.12
CA ASP A 281 19.13 -3.74 -18.17
C ASP A 281 17.73 -4.33 -17.87
N GLY A 282 17.50 -4.73 -16.62
CA GLY A 282 16.22 -5.30 -16.18
C GLY A 282 15.08 -4.28 -16.24
N TRP A 283 13.85 -4.76 -16.46
CA TRP A 283 12.65 -3.89 -16.44
C TRP A 283 12.46 -3.16 -15.10
N LEU A 284 12.82 -3.79 -13.98
CA LEU A 284 12.83 -3.17 -12.65
C LEU A 284 13.87 -2.06 -12.53
N ASP A 285 15.05 -2.25 -13.13
CA ASP A 285 16.12 -1.25 -13.13
C ASP A 285 15.69 -0.02 -13.96
N ARG A 286 14.97 -0.24 -15.07
CA ARG A 286 14.37 0.85 -15.87
C ARG A 286 13.32 1.65 -15.10
N MET A 287 12.45 0.98 -14.33
CA MET A 287 11.47 1.66 -13.48
C MET A 287 12.15 2.49 -12.39
N GLU A 288 13.21 1.96 -11.79
CA GLU A 288 14.02 2.65 -10.79
C GLU A 288 14.69 3.90 -11.38
N ARG A 289 15.31 3.78 -12.57
CA ARG A 289 15.89 4.93 -13.28
C ARG A 289 14.85 6.01 -13.59
N GLY A 290 13.70 5.63 -14.15
CA GLY A 290 12.61 6.59 -14.44
C GLY A 290 12.09 7.31 -13.19
N ALA A 291 12.02 6.62 -12.04
CA ALA A 291 11.64 7.22 -10.77
C ALA A 291 12.68 8.23 -10.26
N ILE A 292 13.97 7.90 -10.39
CA ILE A 292 15.07 8.81 -9.99
C ILE A 292 15.11 10.04 -10.89
N GLU A 293 14.92 9.88 -12.21
CA GLU A 293 14.90 10.97 -13.18
C GLU A 293 13.73 11.94 -12.96
N GLY A 294 12.54 11.37 -12.74
CA GLY A 294 11.31 12.11 -12.51
C GLY A 294 11.21 12.81 -11.15
N ASN A 295 12.02 12.40 -10.16
CA ASN A 295 12.00 12.99 -8.82
C ASN A 295 12.64 14.39 -8.83
N GLN A 296 11.82 15.44 -8.94
CA GLN A 296 12.28 16.81 -8.76
C GLN A 296 12.56 17.04 -7.28
N GLU A 297 13.81 16.86 -6.85
CA GLU A 297 14.20 17.15 -5.46
C GLU A 297 13.94 18.62 -5.14
N ARG A 298 12.79 18.89 -4.51
CA ARG A 298 12.71 20.04 -3.60
C ARG A 298 13.48 19.62 -2.36
N ARG A 299 14.72 20.08 -2.24
CA ARG A 299 15.43 20.01 -0.95
C ARG A 299 14.47 20.52 0.12
N PRO A 300 14.24 19.79 1.22
CA PRO A 300 13.56 20.37 2.36
C PRO A 300 14.49 21.43 2.93
N VAL A 301 14.31 22.66 2.47
CA VAL A 301 14.67 23.84 3.25
C VAL A 301 13.64 23.81 4.38
N GLY A 302 14.04 23.26 5.52
CA GLY A 302 13.27 23.41 6.75
C GLY A 302 12.98 24.90 6.90
N SER A 303 11.70 25.25 7.05
CA SER A 303 11.30 26.59 7.42
C SER A 303 11.86 26.96 8.79
#